data_AF-A0A5B6WFW1-F1
#
_entry.id   AF-A0A5B6WFW1-F1
#
_cell.length_a   1.000
_cell.length_b   1.000
_cell.length_c   1.000
_cell.angle_alpha   90.00
_cell.angle_beta   90.00
_cell.angle_gamma   90.00
#
_symmetry.space_group_name_H-M   'P 1'
#
loop_
_entity.id
_entity.type
_entity.pdbx_description
1 polymer ?
#
loop_
_entity_poly.entity_id
_entity_poly.type
_entity_poly.pdbx_seq_one_letter_code
_entity_poly.pdbx_strand_id
1 'polypeptide(L)'
;MEETMVIIVGAGPAGLATSACLNRLSIPNIVLEREDCYASLWKKRSYDRLKLHLAKQFCHLPYMDFPPNAPTYVPRKGFIYYLDNYVSHFGITTRYLRSVESAIYDLDAGKWQIVVKNMATTDNVIETEVYTSRSSGENSQGTIPDIDGECIHSNQYENGRKFRGKDVLVGCGNSGMEIAYDLWN
;
A
#
# COMPACT_ATOMS: atom_id res chain seq x y z
N MET A 1 -13.13 23.92 20.41
CA MET A 1 -12.47 24.09 19.10
C MET A 1 -13.00 23.01 18.21
N GLU A 2 -13.48 23.33 17.01
CA GLU A 2 -13.78 22.31 16.00
C GLU A 2 -12.51 21.47 15.78
N GLU A 3 -12.64 20.17 16.00
CA GLU A 3 -11.52 19.24 15.93
C GLU A 3 -11.18 19.02 14.45
N THR A 4 -10.13 19.70 14.00
CA THR A 4 -9.58 19.54 12.65
C THR A 4 -9.03 18.12 12.49
N MET A 5 -9.66 17.34 11.62
CA MET A 5 -9.19 16.01 11.23
C MET A 5 -8.27 16.10 10.01
N VAL A 6 -7.25 15.23 9.97
CA VAL A 6 -6.36 15.03 8.83
C VAL A 6 -6.73 13.74 8.11
N ILE A 7 -7.09 13.82 6.82
CA ILE A 7 -7.30 12.66 5.97
C ILE A 7 -5.99 12.23 5.30
N ILE A 8 -5.66 10.95 5.48
CA ILE A 8 -4.54 10.29 4.80
C ILE A 8 -5.12 9.37 3.73
N VAL A 9 -4.70 9.55 2.48
CA VAL A 9 -5.20 8.76 1.35
C VAL A 9 -4.26 7.60 1.05
N GLY A 10 -4.69 6.38 1.38
CA GLY A 10 -3.99 5.12 1.16
C GLY A 10 -3.33 4.58 2.44
N ALA A 11 -3.60 3.32 2.76
CA ALA A 11 -3.02 2.59 3.89
C ALA A 11 -1.82 1.73 3.48
N GLY A 12 -1.01 2.21 2.54
CA GLY A 12 0.33 1.68 2.28
C GLY A 12 1.33 2.07 3.39
N PRO A 13 2.58 1.59 3.34
CA PRO A 13 3.59 1.90 4.36
C PRO A 13 3.76 3.42 4.61
N ALA A 14 3.66 4.25 3.57
CA ALA A 14 3.71 5.70 3.70
C ALA A 14 2.53 6.27 4.51
N GLY A 15 1.28 5.87 4.21
CA GLY A 15 0.11 6.36 4.93
C GLY A 15 0.06 5.88 6.37
N LEU A 16 0.49 4.64 6.62
CA LEU A 16 0.65 4.11 7.98
C LEU A 16 1.69 4.90 8.77
N ALA A 17 2.85 5.19 8.19
CA ALA A 17 3.88 6.02 8.81
C ALA A 17 3.37 7.44 9.11
N THR A 18 2.65 8.07 8.17
CA THR A 18 2.05 9.39 8.39
C THR A 18 1.08 9.37 9.57
N SER A 19 0.18 8.39 9.64
CA SER A 19 -0.79 8.27 10.75
C SER A 19 -0.08 8.05 12.09
N ALA A 20 0.94 7.19 12.14
CA ALA A 20 1.74 7.00 13.35
C ALA A 20 2.42 8.29 13.81
N CYS A 21 3.01 9.06 12.90
CA CYS A 21 3.59 10.37 13.21
C CYS A 21 2.55 11.34 13.79
N LEU A 22 1.35 11.43 13.19
CA LEU A 22 0.28 12.30 13.67
C LEU A 22 -0.27 11.85 15.03
N ASN A 23 -0.43 10.53 15.24
CA ASN A 23 -0.85 9.96 16.53
C ASN A 23 0.14 10.30 17.64
N ARG A 24 1.46 10.25 17.37
CA ARG A 24 2.48 10.67 18.34
C ARG A 24 2.40 12.16 18.71
N LEU A 25 1.90 13.00 17.80
CA LEU A 25 1.68 14.43 18.02
C LEU A 25 0.28 14.75 18.56
N SER A 26 -0.54 13.72 18.83
CA SER A 26 -1.95 13.87 19.23
C SER A 26 -2.78 14.70 18.25
N ILE A 27 -2.46 14.61 16.94
CA ILE A 27 -3.22 15.26 15.87
C ILE A 27 -4.30 14.27 15.37
N PRO A 28 -5.59 14.63 15.45
CA PRO A 28 -6.69 13.80 14.94
C PRO A 28 -6.52 13.50 13.46
N ASN A 29 -6.58 12.22 13.10
CA ASN A 29 -6.40 11.79 11.71
C ASN A 29 -7.18 10.50 11.40
N ILE A 30 -7.37 10.27 10.12
CA ILE A 30 -7.97 9.05 9.61
C ILE A 30 -7.33 8.61 8.30
N VAL A 31 -7.08 7.31 8.17
CA VAL A 31 -6.59 6.74 6.92
C VAL A 31 -7.78 6.24 6.10
N LEU A 32 -7.90 6.69 4.86
CA LEU A 32 -8.87 6.18 3.88
C LEU A 32 -8.16 5.21 2.95
N GLU A 33 -8.63 3.96 2.89
CA GLU A 33 -8.08 2.91 2.03
C GLU A 33 -9.17 2.36 1.11
N ARG A 34 -8.87 2.25 -0.19
CA ARG A 34 -9.82 1.75 -1.19
C ARG A 34 -10.04 0.25 -1.06
N GLU A 35 -9.01 -0.48 -0.64
CA GLU A 35 -9.07 -1.93 -0.43
C GLU A 35 -9.68 -2.26 0.93
N ASP A 36 -9.94 -3.54 1.18
CA ASP A 36 -10.45 -4.09 2.45
C ASP A 36 -9.37 -4.28 3.53
N CYS A 37 -8.12 -3.95 3.23
CA CYS A 37 -6.97 -4.13 4.12
C CYS A 37 -5.87 -3.11 3.83
N TYR A 38 -5.06 -2.80 4.85
CA TYR A 38 -3.85 -2.02 4.68
C TYR A 38 -2.77 -2.84 3.98
N ALA A 39 -1.83 -2.11 3.36
CA ALA A 39 -0.71 -2.69 2.63
C ALA A 39 -1.15 -3.75 1.61
N SER A 40 -2.28 -3.52 0.94
CA SER A 40 -2.90 -4.42 -0.03
C SER A 40 -1.93 -4.90 -1.11
N LEU A 41 -0.98 -4.06 -1.54
CA LEU A 41 0.10 -4.46 -2.46
C LEU A 41 0.90 -5.66 -1.91
N TRP A 42 1.25 -5.63 -0.62
CA TRP A 42 1.98 -6.70 0.04
C TRP A 42 1.08 -7.88 0.44
N LYS A 43 -0.15 -7.61 0.87
CA LYS A 43 -1.07 -8.65 1.32
C LYS A 43 -1.68 -9.44 0.16
N LYS A 44 -1.99 -8.80 -0.95
CA LYS A 44 -2.76 -9.37 -2.07
C LYS A 44 -2.06 -9.39 -3.43
N ARG A 45 -1.09 -8.51 -3.69
CA ARG A 45 -0.55 -8.25 -5.04
C ARG A 45 0.98 -8.39 -5.10
N SER A 46 1.50 -9.41 -4.42
CA SER A 46 2.93 -9.70 -4.38
C SER A 46 3.16 -11.20 -4.34
N TYR A 47 4.20 -11.66 -5.04
CA TYR A 47 4.56 -13.06 -5.16
C TYR A 47 5.19 -13.65 -3.89
N ASP A 48 5.10 -14.97 -3.75
CA ASP A 48 5.42 -15.69 -2.52
C ASP A 48 6.89 -15.54 -2.10
N ARG A 49 7.80 -15.51 -3.07
CA ARG A 49 9.25 -15.45 -2.86
C ARG A 49 9.75 -14.05 -2.50
N LEU A 50 8.92 -13.00 -2.67
CA LEU A 50 9.35 -11.61 -2.51
C LEU A 50 10.07 -11.37 -1.17
N LYS A 51 11.20 -10.66 -1.24
CA LYS A 51 11.94 -10.12 -0.10
C LYS A 51 12.19 -8.64 -0.33
N LEU A 52 12.39 -7.90 0.75
CA LEU A 52 12.93 -6.55 0.64
C LEU A 52 14.29 -6.59 -0.06
N HIS A 53 14.48 -5.75 -1.07
CA HIS A 53 15.76 -5.64 -1.79
C HIS A 53 16.79 -4.78 -1.03
N LEU A 54 16.35 -4.03 -0.03
CA LEU A 54 17.21 -3.27 0.88
C LEU A 54 17.30 -3.96 2.24
N ALA A 55 18.41 -3.71 2.94
CA ALA A 55 18.59 -4.21 4.28
C ALA A 55 17.58 -3.58 5.25
N LYS A 56 17.12 -4.36 6.24
CA LYS A 56 16.03 -4.00 7.16
C LYS A 56 16.19 -2.62 7.82
N GLN A 57 17.42 -2.19 8.07
CA GLN A 57 17.73 -0.89 8.68
C GLN A 57 17.29 0.30 7.83
N PHE A 58 17.11 0.11 6.51
CA PHE A 58 16.66 1.15 5.59
C PHE A 58 15.17 1.06 5.25
N CYS A 59 14.46 0.09 5.85
CA CYS A 59 13.06 -0.18 5.51
C CYS A 59 12.12 -0.10 6.72
N HIS A 60 12.63 0.23 7.91
CA HIS A 60 11.75 0.47 9.05
C HIS A 60 10.90 1.71 8.79
N LEU A 61 9.69 1.71 9.32
CA LEU A 61 8.85 2.89 9.42
C LEU A 61 9.24 3.72 10.66
N PRO A 62 8.91 5.02 10.67
CA PRO A 62 9.27 5.91 11.77
C PRO A 62 8.89 5.35 13.13
N TYR A 63 9.80 5.49 14.09
CA TYR A 63 9.63 5.13 15.50
C TYR A 63 9.51 3.63 15.81
N MET A 64 9.71 2.74 14.85
CA MET A 64 9.66 1.29 15.12
C MET A 64 10.60 0.51 14.20
N ASP A 65 11.72 0.07 14.76
CA ASP A 65 12.66 -0.83 14.07
C ASP A 65 12.06 -2.22 13.82
N PHE A 66 12.64 -2.95 12.86
CA PHE A 66 12.41 -4.38 12.74
C PHE A 66 12.96 -5.13 13.98
N PRO A 67 12.37 -6.28 14.32
CA PRO A 67 12.92 -7.15 15.35
C PRO A 67 14.42 -7.46 15.14
N PRO A 68 15.24 -7.52 16.20
CA PRO A 68 16.67 -7.81 16.07
C PRO A 68 16.96 -9.12 15.35
N ASN A 69 16.12 -10.13 15.55
CA ASN A 69 16.20 -11.45 14.92
C ASN A 69 15.63 -11.51 13.48
N ALA A 70 15.05 -10.42 12.96
CA ALA A 70 14.58 -10.39 11.58
C ALA A 70 15.78 -10.54 10.60
N PRO A 71 15.63 -11.27 9.48
CA PRO A 71 16.70 -11.37 8.47
C PRO A 71 17.11 -10.01 7.91
N THR A 72 18.35 -9.89 7.41
CA THR A 72 18.82 -8.67 6.75
C THR A 72 17.89 -8.23 5.62
N TYR A 73 17.49 -9.17 4.76
CA TYR A 73 16.48 -8.96 3.71
C TYR A 73 15.18 -9.63 4.12
N VAL A 74 14.25 -8.83 4.64
CA VAL A 74 13.02 -9.34 5.27
C VAL A 74 12.12 -9.97 4.18
N PRO A 75 11.70 -11.23 4.34
CA PRO A 75 10.72 -11.84 3.44
C PRO A 75 9.36 -11.14 3.52
N ARG A 76 8.57 -11.23 2.45
CA ARG A 76 7.20 -10.69 2.36
C ARG A 76 6.39 -10.91 3.63
N LYS A 77 6.31 -12.16 4.11
CA LYS A 77 5.56 -12.50 5.33
C LYS A 77 6.06 -11.76 6.57
N GLY A 78 7.38 -11.61 6.71
CA GLY A 78 8.00 -10.86 7.81
C GLY A 78 7.70 -9.37 7.73
N PHE A 79 7.66 -8.80 6.52
CA PHE A 79 7.29 -7.40 6.33
C PHE A 79 5.81 -7.14 6.62
N ILE A 80 4.91 -8.04 6.19
CA ILE A 80 3.48 -7.97 6.54
C ILE A 80 3.29 -8.02 8.05
N TYR A 81 3.93 -8.99 8.73
CA TYR A 81 3.87 -9.09 10.19
C TYR A 81 4.38 -7.82 10.89
N TYR A 82 5.47 -7.24 10.38
CA TYR A 82 5.97 -5.95 10.87
C TYR A 82 4.93 -4.84 10.73
N LEU A 83 4.27 -4.71 9.58
CA LEU A 83 3.21 -3.71 9.36
C LEU A 83 1.98 -3.95 10.24
N ASP A 84 1.59 -5.21 10.44
CA ASP A 84 0.47 -5.56 11.32
C ASP A 84 0.76 -5.08 12.76
N ASN A 85 1.97 -5.32 13.27
CA ASN A 85 2.38 -4.82 14.58
C ASN A 85 2.48 -3.28 14.62
N TYR A 86 2.94 -2.65 13.53
CA TYR A 86 3.03 -1.19 13.44
C TYR A 86 1.67 -0.52 13.59
N VAL A 87 0.65 -1.04 12.89
CA VAL A 87 -0.74 -0.56 12.97
C VAL A 87 -1.27 -0.65 14.40
N SER A 88 -1.10 -1.81 15.04
CA SER A 88 -1.55 -2.02 16.42
C SER A 88 -0.78 -1.17 17.43
N HIS A 89 0.53 -1.04 17.28
CA HIS A 89 1.39 -0.30 18.21
C HIS A 89 1.08 1.20 18.25
N PHE A 90 0.82 1.81 17.10
CA PHE A 90 0.51 3.24 17.00
C PHE A 90 -0.99 3.56 17.03
N GLY A 91 -1.88 2.57 17.16
CA GLY A 91 -3.32 2.79 17.21
C GLY A 91 -3.88 3.43 15.94
N ILE A 92 -3.39 3.01 14.76
CA ILE A 92 -3.78 3.60 13.47
C ILE A 92 -5.23 3.26 13.15
N THR A 93 -6.04 4.30 12.90
CA THR A 93 -7.44 4.15 12.51
C THR A 93 -7.59 4.25 10.99
N THR A 94 -8.12 3.19 10.38
CA THR A 94 -8.32 3.10 8.93
C THR A 94 -9.77 2.81 8.59
N ARG A 95 -10.35 3.58 7.67
CA ARG A 95 -11.61 3.26 6.99
C ARG A 95 -11.30 2.60 5.65
N TYR A 96 -11.64 1.32 5.57
CA TYR A 96 -11.52 0.53 4.34
C TYR A 96 -12.69 0.77 3.39
N LEU A 97 -12.53 0.31 2.15
CA LEU A 97 -13.53 0.46 1.10
C LEU A 97 -13.93 1.95 0.92
N ARG A 98 -12.94 2.84 0.99
CA ARG A 98 -13.07 4.28 0.78
C ARG A 98 -12.13 4.70 -0.35
N SER A 99 -12.69 4.89 -1.54
CA SER A 99 -11.94 5.39 -2.69
C SER A 99 -12.02 6.90 -2.73
N VAL A 100 -10.88 7.59 -2.64
CA VAL A 100 -10.82 9.04 -2.81
C VAL A 100 -10.77 9.34 -4.30
N GLU A 101 -11.84 9.94 -4.81
CA GLU A 101 -12.03 10.22 -6.24
C GLU A 101 -11.46 11.59 -6.62
N SER A 102 -11.53 12.57 -5.71
CA SER A 102 -10.93 13.90 -5.90
C SER A 102 -10.60 14.56 -4.56
N ALA A 103 -9.64 15.49 -4.61
CA ALA A 103 -9.31 16.39 -3.53
C ALA A 103 -9.03 17.77 -4.14
N ILE A 104 -9.82 18.77 -3.75
CA ILE A 104 -9.71 20.15 -4.27
C ILE A 104 -9.55 21.08 -3.07
N TYR A 105 -8.53 21.94 -3.11
CA TYR A 105 -8.35 22.94 -2.07
C TYR A 105 -9.30 24.11 -2.30
N ASP A 106 -10.17 24.36 -1.33
CA ASP A 106 -11.06 25.51 -1.26
C ASP A 106 -10.31 26.66 -0.59
N LEU A 107 -9.95 27.66 -1.39
CA LEU A 107 -9.19 28.84 -0.95
C LEU A 107 -9.99 29.69 0.05
N ASP A 108 -11.31 29.79 -0.13
CA ASP A 108 -12.18 30.62 0.71
C ASP A 108 -12.39 29.96 2.07
N ALA A 109 -12.58 28.63 2.08
CA ALA A 109 -12.74 27.86 3.31
C ALA A 109 -11.41 27.54 4.02
N GLY A 110 -10.27 27.66 3.32
CA GLY A 110 -8.96 27.23 3.82
C GLY A 110 -8.88 25.74 4.11
N LYS A 111 -9.62 24.92 3.35
CA LYS A 111 -9.82 23.48 3.58
C LYS A 111 -9.81 22.71 2.25
N TRP A 112 -9.39 21.46 2.29
CA TRP A 112 -9.59 20.49 1.23
C TRP A 112 -11.03 19.97 1.23
N GLN A 113 -11.68 20.02 0.08
CA GLN A 113 -12.89 19.26 -0.22
C GLN A 113 -12.48 17.94 -0.84
N ILE A 114 -12.82 16.83 -0.18
CA ILE A 114 -12.43 15.47 -0.59
C ILE A 114 -13.70 14.70 -0.94
N VAL A 115 -13.76 14.19 -2.17
CA VAL A 115 -14.86 13.32 -2.62
C VAL A 115 -14.45 11.88 -2.37
N VAL A 116 -15.19 11.20 -1.50
CA VAL A 116 -14.93 9.81 -1.12
C VAL A 116 -16.09 8.94 -1.57
N LYS A 117 -15.80 7.96 -2.42
CA LYS A 117 -16.74 6.90 -2.77
C LYS A 117 -16.64 5.78 -1.74
N ASN A 118 -17.76 5.48 -1.08
CA ASN A 118 -17.87 4.26 -0.31
C ASN A 118 -17.98 3.10 -1.31
N MET A 119 -17.03 2.16 -1.29
CA MET A 119 -17.04 1.02 -2.22
C MET A 119 -17.90 -0.14 -1.71
N ALA A 120 -18.36 -0.09 -0.45
CA ALA A 120 -19.30 -1.05 0.12
C ALA A 120 -20.77 -0.67 -0.15
N THR A 121 -21.04 0.60 -0.46
CA THR A 121 -22.36 1.09 -0.89
C THR A 121 -22.23 1.78 -2.25
N THR A 122 -23.32 2.26 -2.86
CA THR A 122 -23.24 3.08 -4.08
C THR A 122 -23.21 4.58 -3.79
N ASP A 123 -22.99 4.96 -2.52
CA ASP A 123 -23.10 6.35 -2.08
C ASP A 123 -21.75 7.06 -2.13
N ASN A 124 -21.77 8.28 -2.65
CA ASN A 124 -20.67 9.21 -2.54
C ASN A 124 -20.86 10.05 -1.29
N VAL A 125 -19.78 10.21 -0.52
CA VAL A 125 -19.73 11.08 0.66
C VAL A 125 -18.71 12.18 0.37
N ILE A 126 -19.11 13.44 0.58
CA ILE A 126 -18.18 14.57 0.55
C ILE A 126 -17.68 14.78 1.99
N GLU A 127 -16.37 14.65 2.20
CA GLU A 127 -15.71 14.97 3.47
C GLU A 127 -14.92 16.28 3.29
N THR A 128 -15.06 17.25 4.21
CA THR A 128 -14.36 18.56 4.14
C THR A 128 -13.36 18.67 5.29
N GLU A 129 -12.07 18.85 4.98
CA GLU A 129 -10.98 18.74 5.96
C GLU A 129 -9.79 19.66 5.71
N VAL A 130 -8.87 19.80 6.67
CA VAL A 130 -7.84 20.86 6.63
C VAL A 130 -6.55 20.41 5.96
N TYR A 131 -6.19 19.12 6.01
CA TYR A 131 -4.95 18.60 5.39
C TYR A 131 -5.15 17.23 4.74
N THR A 132 -4.52 17.03 3.59
CA THR A 132 -4.50 15.75 2.86
C THR A 132 -3.06 15.27 2.63
N SER A 133 -2.81 13.96 2.78
CA SER A 133 -1.56 13.33 2.32
C SER A 133 -1.86 12.22 1.33
N ARG A 134 -1.22 12.24 0.16
CA ARG A 134 -1.36 11.20 -0.88
C ARG A 134 -0.31 10.11 -0.68
N SER A 135 -0.76 8.90 -0.35
CA SER A 135 0.07 7.72 -0.07
C SER A 135 -0.37 6.49 -0.87
N SER A 136 -1.03 6.68 -2.02
CA SER A 136 -1.65 5.62 -2.84
C SER A 136 -0.65 4.66 -3.50
N GLY A 137 0.64 5.01 -3.56
CA GLY A 137 1.69 4.23 -4.21
C GLY A 137 1.63 4.23 -5.74
N GLU A 138 2.80 4.16 -6.38
CA GLU A 138 2.93 4.25 -7.85
C GLU A 138 2.76 2.88 -8.54
N ASN A 139 3.03 1.77 -7.85
CA ASN A 139 3.08 0.42 -8.42
C ASN A 139 1.73 -0.32 -8.43
N SER A 140 0.61 0.39 -8.31
CA SER A 140 -0.69 -0.24 -8.05
C SER A 140 -1.48 -0.62 -9.32
N GLN A 141 -1.17 0.01 -10.46
CA GLN A 141 -1.77 -0.27 -11.77
C GLN A 141 -0.70 -0.83 -12.71
N GLY A 142 -0.96 -2.01 -13.25
CA GLY A 142 -0.06 -2.65 -14.21
C GLY A 142 -0.41 -2.26 -15.64
N THR A 143 0.60 -2.13 -16.49
CA THR A 143 0.42 -1.98 -17.94
C THR A 143 0.81 -3.29 -18.60
N ILE A 144 -0.09 -3.85 -19.41
CA ILE A 144 0.16 -5.07 -20.18
C ILE A 144 0.23 -4.65 -21.66
N PRO A 145 1.35 -4.92 -22.37
CA PRO A 145 1.42 -4.67 -23.81
C PRO A 145 0.50 -5.61 -24.58
N ASP A 146 0.02 -5.17 -25.74
CA ASP A 146 -0.78 -5.99 -26.63
C ASP A 146 0.13 -6.95 -27.41
N ILE A 147 0.17 -8.20 -26.96
CA ILE A 147 0.99 -9.27 -27.53
C ILE A 147 0.15 -10.55 -27.59
N ASP A 148 0.40 -11.39 -28.60
CA ASP A 148 -0.31 -12.66 -28.75
C ASP A 148 0.04 -13.63 -27.60
N GLY A 149 -0.99 -14.20 -26.97
CA GLY A 149 -0.87 -15.20 -25.92
C GLY A 149 -1.47 -14.80 -24.57
N GLU A 150 -1.35 -15.68 -23.58
CA GLU A 150 -1.79 -15.42 -22.20
C GLU A 150 -0.86 -14.39 -21.54
N CYS A 151 -1.41 -13.24 -21.17
CA CYS A 151 -0.65 -12.14 -20.58
C CYS A 151 -1.14 -11.81 -19.18
N ILE A 152 -0.22 -11.73 -18.22
CA ILE A 152 -0.48 -11.23 -16.87
C ILE A 152 0.58 -10.19 -16.48
N HIS A 153 0.19 -9.23 -15.66
CA HIS A 153 1.14 -8.29 -15.07
C HIS A 153 1.77 -8.91 -13.80
N SER A 154 2.97 -8.46 -13.42
CA SER A 154 3.71 -8.99 -12.25
C SER A 154 2.94 -8.92 -10.93
N ASN A 155 1.97 -8.02 -10.79
CA ASN A 155 1.10 -7.88 -9.62
C ASN A 155 0.05 -9.00 -9.49
N GLN A 156 -0.15 -9.80 -10.55
CA GLN A 156 -1.02 -10.98 -10.58
C GLN A 156 -0.21 -12.29 -10.51
N TYR A 157 1.11 -12.22 -10.57
CA TYR A 157 1.98 -13.38 -10.41
C TYR A 157 2.07 -13.76 -8.92
N GLU A 158 1.82 -15.02 -8.61
CA GLU A 158 1.92 -15.57 -7.25
C GLU A 158 3.16 -16.44 -7.08
N ASN A 159 3.32 -17.42 -7.97
CA ASN A 159 4.43 -18.39 -8.03
C ASN A 159 4.43 -19.13 -9.40
N GLY A 160 5.50 -19.87 -9.67
CA GLY A 160 5.73 -20.51 -10.97
C GLY A 160 4.82 -21.71 -11.32
N ARG A 161 3.96 -22.18 -10.39
CA ARG A 161 3.22 -23.45 -10.56
C ARG A 161 2.34 -23.48 -11.82
N LYS A 162 1.66 -22.38 -12.14
CA LYS A 162 0.75 -22.26 -13.30
C LYS A 162 1.48 -22.24 -14.66
N PHE A 163 2.80 -22.04 -14.63
CA PHE A 163 3.64 -21.86 -15.81
C PHE A 163 4.56 -23.04 -16.08
N ARG A 164 4.47 -24.11 -15.28
CA ARG A 164 5.31 -25.29 -15.43
C ARG A 164 5.14 -25.90 -16.82
N GLY A 165 6.26 -26.05 -17.54
CA GLY A 165 6.28 -26.62 -18.90
C GLY A 165 5.77 -25.68 -20.00
N LYS A 166 5.57 -24.38 -19.69
CA LYS A 166 5.27 -23.35 -20.69
C LYS A 166 6.54 -22.57 -21.05
N ASP A 167 6.58 -22.04 -22.26
CA ASP A 167 7.52 -20.99 -22.64
C ASP A 167 7.01 -19.64 -22.12
N VAL A 168 7.82 -18.95 -21.32
CA VAL A 168 7.42 -17.69 -20.67
C VAL A 168 8.42 -16.59 -20.98
N LEU A 169 7.92 -15.46 -21.47
CA LEU A 169 8.68 -14.22 -21.64
C LEU A 169 8.42 -13.29 -20.46
N VAL A 170 9.48 -12.71 -19.89
CA VAL A 170 9.39 -11.80 -18.75
C VAL A 170 10.24 -10.56 -19.01
N GLY A 171 9.78 -9.38 -18.60
CA GLY A 171 10.55 -8.14 -18.68
C GLY A 171 11.81 -8.16 -17.79
N CYS A 172 12.75 -7.24 -18.02
CA CYS A 172 14.07 -7.23 -17.36
C CYS A 172 14.18 -6.33 -16.11
N GLY A 173 13.06 -5.88 -15.53
CA GLY A 173 13.06 -5.14 -14.26
C GLY A 173 13.23 -6.07 -13.05
N ASN A 174 13.37 -5.52 -11.83
CA ASN A 174 13.55 -6.31 -10.60
C ASN A 174 12.51 -7.42 -10.44
N SER A 175 11.22 -7.09 -10.58
CA SER A 175 10.14 -8.09 -10.53
C SER A 175 10.31 -9.15 -11.60
N GLY A 176 10.69 -8.76 -12.81
CA GLY A 176 10.84 -9.70 -13.91
C GLY A 176 12.03 -10.64 -13.74
N MET A 177 13.15 -10.16 -13.20
CA MET A 177 14.31 -11.00 -12.85
C MET A 177 13.98 -12.01 -11.74
N GLU A 178 13.25 -11.58 -10.70
CA GLU A 178 12.80 -12.49 -9.63
C GLU A 178 11.79 -13.53 -10.16
N ILE A 179 10.85 -13.13 -11.01
CA ILE A 179 9.88 -14.04 -11.63
C ILE A 179 10.57 -15.03 -12.56
N ALA A 180 11.49 -14.57 -13.43
CA ALA A 180 12.25 -15.44 -14.31
C ALA A 180 13.09 -16.46 -13.51
N TYR A 181 13.68 -16.03 -12.40
CA TYR A 181 14.40 -16.93 -11.50
C TYR A 181 13.45 -17.94 -10.82
N ASP A 182 12.26 -17.53 -10.38
CA ASP A 182 11.25 -18.43 -9.80
C ASP A 182 10.74 -19.46 -10.80
N LEU A 183 10.54 -19.07 -12.07
CA LEU A 183 10.09 -19.93 -13.16
C LEU A 183 11.14 -20.94 -13.64
N TRP A 184 12.42 -20.61 -13.46
CA TRP A 184 13.52 -21.51 -13.80
C TRP A 184 13.66 -22.68 -12.83
N ASN A 185 13.32 -22.47 -11.54
CA ASN A 185 13.45 -23.47 -10.48
C ASN A 185 12.25 -24.43 -10.41
#